data_AF-A0AAW1CSE4-F1
#
_entry.id   AF-A0AAW1CSE4-F1
#
_cell.length_a   1.000
_cell.length_b   1.000
_cell.length_c   1.000
_cell.angle_alpha   90.00
_cell.angle_beta   90.00
_cell.angle_gamma   90.00
#
_symmetry.space_group_name_H-M   'P 1'
#
loop_
_entity.id
_entity.type
_entity.pdbx_description
1 polymer ?
#
loop_
_entity_poly.entity_id
_entity_poly.type
_entity_poly.pdbx_seq_one_letter_code
_entity_poly.pdbx_strand_id
1 'polypeptide(L)'
;MGNQESASLLLRAKRYGPSVLFPLFAFATIYADYSHTQKWKLQRMTVAQIMKSFALLAIPFSGMYIGRILDQQETLRMTRFRDKSALYGRTLGPDEKPSWP
;
A
#
# COMPACT_ATOMS: atom_id res chain seq x y z
N MET A 1 -20.82 53.93 -35.32
CA MET A 1 -19.99 54.16 -34.11
C MET A 1 -19.18 52.93 -33.67
N GLY A 2 -19.65 51.68 -33.85
CA GLY A 2 -18.93 50.49 -33.36
C GLY A 2 -17.56 50.15 -33.97
N ASN A 3 -17.22 50.64 -35.17
CA ASN A 3 -15.98 50.24 -35.86
C ASN A 3 -14.72 51.02 -35.42
N GLN A 4 -14.88 52.20 -34.82
CA GLN A 4 -13.75 52.97 -34.28
C GLN A 4 -13.39 52.52 -32.86
N GLU A 5 -14.41 52.14 -32.06
CA GLU A 5 -14.19 51.59 -30.73
C GLU A 5 -13.46 50.24 -30.78
N SER A 6 -13.88 49.34 -31.68
CA SER A 6 -13.21 48.05 -31.90
C SER A 6 -11.73 48.21 -32.29
N ALA A 7 -11.40 49.18 -33.16
CA ALA A 7 -10.02 49.47 -33.56
C ALA A 7 -9.14 49.95 -32.38
N SER A 8 -9.68 50.81 -31.51
CA SER A 8 -8.96 51.32 -30.34
C SER A 8 -8.70 50.24 -29.28
N LEU A 9 -9.67 49.33 -29.08
CA LEU A 9 -9.51 48.17 -28.18
C LEU A 9 -8.44 47.21 -28.68
N LEU A 10 -8.40 46.94 -29.99
CA LEU A 10 -7.36 46.10 -30.60
C LEU A 10 -5.96 46.71 -30.44
N LEU A 11 -5.83 48.03 -30.60
CA LEU A 11 -4.55 48.72 -30.36
C LEU A 11 -4.11 48.62 -28.90
N ARG A 12 -5.04 48.74 -27.95
CA ARG A 12 -4.77 48.60 -26.51
C ARG A 12 -4.39 47.16 -26.15
N ALA A 13 -5.09 46.17 -26.71
CA ALA A 13 -4.78 44.75 -26.54
C ALA A 13 -3.38 44.39 -27.11
N LYS A 14 -3.00 44.95 -28.26
CA LYS A 14 -1.66 44.74 -28.83
C LYS A 14 -0.55 45.35 -27.97
N ARG A 15 -0.82 46.48 -27.30
CA ARG A 15 0.15 47.18 -26.44
C ARG A 15 0.33 46.52 -25.06
N TYR A 16 -0.76 46.13 -24.40
CA TYR A 16 -0.72 45.59 -23.02
C TYR A 16 -0.89 44.07 -22.94
N GLY A 17 -1.30 43.42 -24.03
CA GLY A 17 -1.47 41.97 -24.10
C GLY A 17 -0.24 41.20 -23.61
N PRO A 18 0.97 41.48 -24.11
CA PRO A 18 2.18 40.80 -23.64
C PRO A 18 2.44 40.98 -22.13
N SER A 19 2.23 42.18 -21.58
CA SER A 19 2.47 42.47 -20.16
C SER A 19 1.47 41.80 -19.21
N VAL A 20 0.29 41.41 -19.69
CA VAL A 20 -0.70 40.69 -18.90
C VAL A 20 -0.56 39.18 -19.11
N LEU A 21 -0.33 38.75 -20.35
CA LEU A 21 -0.23 37.33 -20.70
C LEU A 21 1.05 36.69 -20.17
N PHE A 22 2.18 37.39 -20.23
CA PHE A 22 3.47 36.87 -19.76
C PHE A 22 3.47 36.48 -18.26
N PRO A 23 3.10 37.37 -17.32
CA PRO A 23 3.08 37.00 -15.91
C PRO A 23 2.02 35.95 -15.61
N LEU A 24 0.85 35.99 -16.26
CA LEU A 24 -0.18 34.97 -16.08
C LEU A 24 0.33 33.59 -16.49
N PHE A 25 1.02 33.49 -17.63
CA PHE A 25 1.63 32.25 -18.10
C PHE A 25 2.72 31.78 -17.15
N ALA A 26 3.60 32.68 -16.69
CA ALA A 26 4.64 32.35 -15.72
C ALA A 26 4.03 31.79 -14.41
N PHE A 27 3.03 32.47 -13.84
CA PHE A 27 2.33 31.97 -12.65
C PHE A 27 1.61 30.64 -12.90
N ALA A 28 0.98 30.45 -14.07
CA ALA A 28 0.32 29.21 -14.41
C ALA A 28 1.31 28.04 -14.48
N THR A 29 2.48 28.23 -15.08
CA THR A 29 3.53 27.19 -15.14
C THR A 29 4.09 26.84 -13.76
N ILE A 30 4.37 27.85 -12.92
CA ILE A 30 4.82 27.63 -11.53
C ILE A 30 3.74 26.91 -10.72
N TYR A 31 2.48 27.29 -10.88
CA TYR A 31 1.37 26.64 -10.20
C TYR A 31 1.19 25.19 -10.64
N ALA A 32 1.32 24.91 -11.95
CA ALA A 32 1.25 23.56 -12.48
C ALA A 32 2.35 22.67 -11.87
N ASP A 33 3.60 23.14 -11.84
CA ASP A 33 4.73 22.42 -11.24
C ASP A 33 4.55 22.20 -9.72
N TYR A 34 4.11 23.24 -9.00
CA TYR A 34 3.80 23.13 -7.57
C TYR A 34 2.70 22.09 -7.30
N SER A 35 1.62 22.12 -8.09
CA SER A 35 0.50 21.17 -7.95
C SER A 35 0.96 19.72 -8.18
N HIS A 36 1.85 19.50 -9.14
CA HIS A 36 2.43 18.20 -9.43
C HIS A 36 3.31 17.72 -8.26
N THR A 37 4.14 18.62 -7.71
CA THR A 37 4.98 18.35 -6.54
C THR A 37 4.14 17.96 -5.32
N GLN A 38 3.01 18.62 -5.07
CA GLN A 38 2.12 18.27 -3.96
C GLN A 38 1.50 16.89 -4.13
N LYS A 39 1.03 16.55 -5.35
CA LYS A 39 0.51 15.20 -5.65
C LYS A 39 1.54 14.11 -5.41
N TRP A 40 2.78 14.34 -5.85
CA TRP A 40 3.88 13.39 -5.61
C TRP A 40 4.18 13.19 -4.12
N LYS A 41 4.16 14.27 -3.32
CA LYS A 41 4.33 14.18 -1.85
C LYS A 41 3.20 13.39 -1.20
N LEU A 42 1.95 13.66 -1.58
CA LEU A 42 0.78 12.93 -1.09
C LEU A 42 0.89 11.44 -1.42
N GLN A 43 1.22 11.08 -2.66
CA GLN A 43 1.41 9.69 -3.08
C GLN A 43 2.50 9.01 -2.24
N ARG A 44 3.66 9.64 -2.04
CA ARG A 44 4.72 9.09 -1.20
C ARG A 44 4.27 8.85 0.25
N MET A 45 3.57 9.80 0.86
CA MET A 45 3.05 9.66 2.23
C MET A 45 2.03 8.53 2.32
N THR A 46 1.12 8.42 1.35
CA THR A 46 0.13 7.34 1.31
C THR A 46 0.79 5.97 1.17
N VAL A 47 1.76 5.81 0.26
CA VAL A 47 2.52 4.55 0.10
C VAL A 47 3.26 4.21 1.39
N ALA A 48 3.94 5.17 2.01
CA ALA A 48 4.64 4.95 3.27
C ALA A 48 3.69 4.52 4.40
N GLN A 49 2.50 5.13 4.49
CA GLN A 49 1.49 4.78 5.49
C GLN A 49 0.89 3.40 5.25
N ILE A 50 0.62 3.05 3.99
CA ILE A 50 0.16 1.72 3.59
C ILE A 50 1.23 0.68 3.97
N MET A 51 2.49 0.92 3.63
CA MET A 51 3.59 0.01 3.98
C MET A 51 3.76 -0.17 5.49
N LYS A 52 3.68 0.92 6.27
CA LYS A 52 3.70 0.84 7.75
C LYS A 52 2.54 0.00 8.30
N SER A 53 1.35 0.14 7.72
CA SER A 53 0.16 -0.63 8.14
C SER A 53 0.34 -2.13 7.85
N PHE A 54 0.87 -2.48 6.67
CA PHE A 54 1.20 -3.88 6.35
C PHE A 54 2.32 -4.44 7.22
N ALA A 55 3.33 -3.62 7.56
CA ALA A 55 4.40 -4.04 8.46
C ALA A 55 3.86 -4.39 9.87
N LEU A 56 2.84 -3.67 10.36
CA LEU A 56 2.20 -3.98 11.64
C LEU A 56 1.48 -5.35 11.60
N LEU A 57 0.84 -5.69 10.47
CA LEU A 57 0.20 -6.99 10.28
C LEU A 57 1.21 -8.15 10.22
N ALA A 58 2.46 -7.89 9.85
CA ALA A 58 3.48 -8.94 9.81
C ALA A 58 3.73 -9.57 11.20
N ILE A 59 3.52 -8.83 12.29
CA ILE A 59 3.74 -9.31 13.66
C ILE A 59 2.78 -10.46 14.04
N PRO A 60 1.44 -10.31 13.98
CA PRO A 60 0.53 -11.41 14.33
C PRO A 60 0.67 -12.60 13.38
N PHE A 61 0.89 -12.39 12.08
CA PHE A 61 1.06 -13.51 11.13
C PHE A 61 2.36 -14.28 11.36
N SER A 62 3.47 -13.59 11.64
CA SER A 62 4.74 -14.26 11.98
C SER A 62 4.64 -14.99 13.32
N GLY A 63 4.01 -14.37 14.33
CA GLY A 63 3.74 -15.01 15.62
C GLY A 63 2.88 -16.27 15.48
N MET A 64 1.82 -16.22 14.69
CA MET A 64 0.96 -17.38 14.41
C MET A 64 1.74 -18.51 13.71
N TYR A 65 2.57 -18.16 12.72
CA TYR A 65 3.39 -19.14 12.01
C TYR A 65 4.41 -19.81 12.92
N ILE A 66 5.15 -19.02 13.72
CA ILE A 66 6.13 -19.53 14.67
C ILE A 66 5.45 -20.37 15.76
N GLY A 67 4.31 -19.90 16.28
CA GLY A 67 3.51 -20.63 17.27
C GLY A 67 3.11 -22.01 16.75
N ARG A 68 2.63 -22.12 15.52
CA ARG A 68 2.31 -23.41 14.90
C ARG A 68 3.49 -24.36 14.83
N ILE A 69 4.70 -23.86 14.55
CA ILE A 69 5.91 -24.71 14.53
C ILE A 69 6.22 -25.23 15.92
N LEU A 70 6.11 -24.37 16.95
CA LEU A 70 6.35 -24.76 18.33
C LEU A 70 5.32 -25.81 18.80
N ASP A 71 4.04 -25.61 18.49
CA ASP A 71 2.97 -26.56 18.83
C ASP A 71 3.21 -27.93 18.18
N GLN A 72 3.69 -27.97 16.93
CA GLN A 72 4.05 -29.23 16.27
C GLN A 72 5.19 -29.94 16.97
N GLN A 73 6.23 -29.21 17.41
CA GLN A 73 7.34 -29.78 18.16
C GLN A 73 6.88 -30.34 19.52
N GLU A 74 5.97 -29.64 20.20
CA GLU A 74 5.38 -30.11 21.44
C GLU A 74 4.56 -31.38 21.22
N THR A 75 3.74 -31.40 20.15
CA THR A 75 2.95 -32.58 19.80
C THR A 75 3.82 -33.80 19.52
N LEU A 76 4.97 -33.63 18.85
CA LEU A 76 5.95 -34.70 18.63
C LEU A 76 6.54 -35.24 19.95
N ARG A 77 6.75 -34.38 20.95
CA ARG A 77 7.20 -34.79 22.30
C ARG A 77 6.12 -35.57 23.06
N MET A 78 4.85 -35.36 22.74
CA MET A 78 3.69 -36.03 23.37
C MET A 78 3.30 -37.37 22.70
N THR A 79 4.18 -37.96 21.89
CA THR A 79 3.91 -39.22 21.18
C THR A 79 4.16 -40.50 22.00
N ARG A 80 4.68 -40.40 23.23
CA ARG A 80 5.09 -41.59 24.02
C ARG A 80 3.93 -42.55 24.33
N PHE A 81 2.73 -42.01 24.55
CA PHE A 81 1.50 -42.75 24.86
C PHE A 81 0.58 -42.93 23.65
N ARG A 82 1.06 -42.62 22.46
CA ARG A 82 0.32 -42.81 21.22
C ARG A 82 -0.01 -44.28 20.99
N ASP A 83 -1.25 -44.54 20.55
CA ASP A 83 -1.78 -45.86 20.24
C ASP A 83 -1.68 -46.86 21.42
N LYS A 84 -1.65 -46.36 22.66
CA LYS A 84 -1.54 -47.16 23.90
C LYS A 84 -2.67 -46.91 24.90
N SER A 85 -3.66 -46.08 24.57
CA SER A 85 -4.79 -45.82 25.47
C SER A 85 -5.78 -46.98 25.48
N ALA A 86 -6.57 -47.13 26.55
CA ALA A 86 -7.57 -48.20 26.63
C ALA A 86 -8.66 -48.11 25.55
N LEU A 87 -8.95 -46.90 25.05
CA LEU A 87 -9.99 -46.67 24.05
C LEU A 87 -9.50 -46.82 22.60
N TYR A 88 -8.24 -46.44 22.32
CA TYR A 88 -7.69 -46.35 20.96
C TYR A 88 -6.41 -47.17 20.77
N GLY A 89 -6.02 -48.00 21.74
CA GLY A 89 -4.86 -48.85 21.66
C GLY A 89 -5.05 -49.97 20.64
N ARG A 90 -4.15 -50.07 19.66
CA ARG A 90 -4.20 -51.12 18.63
C ARG A 90 -2.81 -51.46 18.10
N THR A 91 -2.69 -52.63 17.47
CA THR A 91 -1.51 -53.01 16.70
C THR A 91 -1.58 -52.37 15.32
N LEU A 92 -0.55 -51.63 14.92
CA LEU A 92 -0.41 -51.04 13.59
C LEU A 92 0.00 -52.12 12.58
N GLY A 93 -0.49 -52.01 11.34
CA GLY A 93 -0.02 -52.84 10.23
C GLY A 93 1.44 -52.51 9.82
N PRO A 94 2.08 -53.35 8.98
CA PRO A 94 3.50 -53.22 8.64
C PRO A 94 3.91 -51.86 8.04
N ASP A 95 3.01 -51.22 7.28
CA ASP A 95 3.22 -49.91 6.63
C ASP A 95 2.27 -48.82 7.16
N GLU A 96 1.61 -49.06 8.29
CA GLU A 96 0.58 -48.16 8.78
C GLU A 96 1.20 -47.02 9.61
N LYS A 97 0.91 -45.78 9.20
CA LYS A 97 1.35 -44.60 9.95
C LYS A 97 0.62 -44.51 11.29
N PRO A 98 1.29 -43.97 12.31
CA PRO A 98 0.66 -43.71 13.60
C PRO A 98 -0.53 -42.75 13.47
N SER A 99 -1.42 -42.78 14.45
CA SER A 99 -2.68 -42.01 14.42
C SER A 99 -2.48 -40.49 14.45
N TRP A 100 -1.45 -39.98 15.14
CA TRP A 100 -1.10 -38.55 15.23
C TRP A 100 0.25 -38.29 15.93
N PRO A 101 0.82 -37.07 15.85
CA PRO A 101 0.71 -36.21 14.68
C PRO A 101 1.34 -36.89 13.46
#